data_AF-A0A522J9Y5-F1
#
_entry.id   AF-A0A522J9Y5-F1
#
_cell.length_a   1.000
_cell.length_b   1.000
_cell.length_c   1.000
_cell.angle_alpha   90.00
_cell.angle_beta   90.00
_cell.angle_gamma   90.00
#
_symmetry.space_group_name_H-M   'P 1'
#
loop_
_entity.id
_entity.type
_entity.pdbx_description
1 polymer ?
#
loop_
_entity_poly.entity_id
_entity_poly.type
_entity_poly.pdbx_seq_one_letter_code
_entity_poly.pdbx_strand_id
1 'polypeptide(L)'
;MNTNIRWMATALSCVCLVLVSGCAYLPWHSAQPPVSADWCADAVLFSMHSVRSYEQGTSYSSLENDLDASDVSYRQLYPALSIADMHTLLNDVTTHHRPRFAAAQTVVQACNARNHAPAPDYAPAYLSSPRSDEWCGQATDFAMGMAGYRDIGFPEKQMEASVSLDPDWLKEVFPALEGPDETRLVQAVYTQGWSRYAAADALAHACKVSVSTAMQPPS
;
A
#
# COMPACT_ATOMS: atom_id res chain seq x y z
N MET A 1 73.78 -18.75 -52.73
CA MET A 1 74.67 -17.85 -51.97
C MET A 1 74.08 -17.68 -50.59
N ASN A 2 74.92 -17.86 -49.57
CA ASN A 2 74.59 -17.93 -48.15
C ASN A 2 74.44 -16.54 -47.52
N THR A 3 74.01 -16.52 -46.24
CA THR A 3 73.95 -15.42 -45.24
C THR A 3 72.73 -14.49 -45.32
N ASN A 4 72.04 -14.07 -44.24
CA ASN A 4 72.16 -14.24 -42.78
C ASN A 4 70.85 -13.65 -42.16
N ILE A 5 70.16 -14.33 -41.23
CA ILE A 5 70.16 -14.07 -39.77
C ILE A 5 69.19 -12.96 -39.26
N ARG A 6 68.18 -13.43 -38.49
CA ARG A 6 67.71 -12.96 -37.15
C ARG A 6 66.54 -11.96 -36.94
N TRP A 7 65.61 -12.47 -36.10
CA TRP A 7 64.89 -11.90 -34.94
C TRP A 7 63.68 -10.96 -35.12
N MET A 8 62.60 -11.37 -34.41
CA MET A 8 61.70 -10.57 -33.54
C MET A 8 60.93 -9.40 -34.16
N ALA A 9 59.77 -8.98 -33.69
CA ALA A 9 58.68 -9.45 -32.83
C ALA A 9 57.66 -8.29 -32.92
N THR A 10 56.37 -8.60 -32.81
CA THR A 10 55.30 -7.68 -32.37
C THR A 10 55.16 -6.30 -33.03
N ALA A 11 54.09 -6.13 -33.79
CA ALA A 11 53.36 -4.87 -33.82
C ALA A 11 51.87 -5.15 -33.54
N LEU A 12 51.44 -4.64 -32.39
CA LEU A 12 50.08 -4.62 -31.88
C LEU A 12 49.15 -3.75 -32.73
N SER A 13 47.86 -4.06 -32.58
CA SER A 13 46.71 -3.15 -32.58
C SER A 13 46.01 -2.81 -33.91
N CYS A 14 44.70 -2.64 -33.73
CA CYS A 14 43.61 -2.36 -34.68
C CYS A 14 43.05 -3.65 -35.30
N VAL A 15 41.79 -4.05 -35.09
CA VAL A 15 40.56 -3.26 -35.18
C VAL A 15 39.40 -3.97 -34.44
N CYS A 16 38.67 -3.17 -33.65
CA CYS A 16 37.26 -3.23 -33.27
C CYS A 16 36.60 -4.57 -32.89
N LEU A 17 36.44 -4.75 -31.57
CA LEU A 17 35.14 -4.84 -30.90
C LEU A 17 33.91 -4.72 -31.84
N VAL A 18 33.44 -5.86 -32.35
CA VAL A 18 32.07 -6.00 -32.87
C VAL A 18 31.51 -7.25 -32.20
N LEU A 19 31.15 -7.16 -30.91
CA LEU A 19 30.46 -8.27 -30.22
C LEU A 19 29.79 -7.85 -28.90
N VAL A 20 29.22 -6.65 -28.79
CA VAL A 20 28.25 -6.34 -27.71
C VAL A 20 27.20 -5.34 -28.20
N SER A 21 26.37 -5.73 -29.15
CA SER A 21 25.19 -4.93 -29.54
C SER A 21 24.00 -5.84 -29.84
N GLY A 22 23.88 -6.93 -29.09
CA GLY A 22 22.62 -7.63 -28.92
C GLY A 22 21.94 -7.03 -27.70
N CYS A 23 20.91 -6.23 -27.95
CA CYS A 23 20.13 -5.48 -26.98
C CYS A 23 19.78 -6.32 -25.74
N ALA A 24 20.52 -6.12 -24.65
CA ALA A 24 19.95 -6.29 -23.32
C ALA A 24 18.88 -5.21 -23.19
N TYR A 25 17.66 -5.54 -23.65
CA TYR A 25 16.46 -4.92 -23.09
C TYR A 25 16.45 -5.31 -21.61
N LEU A 26 17.21 -4.58 -20.80
CA LEU A 26 17.01 -4.58 -19.36
C LEU A 26 15.62 -3.99 -19.19
N PRO A 27 14.63 -4.78 -18.78
CA PRO A 27 13.29 -4.26 -18.61
C PRO A 27 13.40 -3.13 -17.59
N TRP A 28 12.93 -1.96 -17.97
CA TRP A 28 12.78 -0.76 -17.14
C TRP A 28 11.85 -0.95 -15.92
N HIS A 29 11.48 -2.19 -15.60
CA HIS A 29 11.10 -2.62 -14.26
C HIS A 29 12.36 -2.73 -13.41
N SER A 30 13.12 -1.64 -13.25
CA SER A 30 14.11 -1.59 -12.18
C SER A 30 13.37 -2.00 -10.91
N ALA A 31 13.74 -3.15 -10.35
CA ALA A 31 13.14 -3.66 -9.12
C ALA A 31 13.19 -2.53 -8.11
N GLN A 32 12.04 -1.92 -7.85
CA GLN A 32 11.90 -0.88 -6.85
C GLN A 32 12.51 -1.44 -5.55
N PRO A 33 13.29 -0.65 -4.80
CA PRO A 33 13.96 -1.17 -3.62
C PRO A 33 12.92 -1.80 -2.68
N PRO A 34 13.25 -2.91 -2.02
CA PRO A 34 12.34 -3.52 -1.07
C PRO A 34 11.96 -2.50 0.01
N VAL A 35 10.71 -2.58 0.46
CA VAL A 35 10.17 -1.78 1.58
C VAL A 35 9.84 -2.67 2.76
N SER A 36 9.80 -2.11 3.96
CA SER A 36 9.32 -2.84 5.13
C SER A 36 7.80 -3.01 5.08
N ALA A 37 7.28 -3.97 5.86
CA ALA A 37 5.84 -4.12 6.05
C ALA A 37 5.22 -2.88 6.72
N ASP A 38 5.98 -2.20 7.60
CA ASP A 38 5.53 -0.96 8.24
C ASP A 38 5.39 0.19 7.23
N TRP A 39 6.34 0.31 6.28
CA TRP A 39 6.23 1.29 5.20
C TRP A 39 4.97 1.00 4.36
N CYS A 40 4.71 -0.27 4.04
CA CYS A 40 3.53 -0.65 3.28
C CYS A 40 2.23 -0.41 4.04
N ALA A 41 2.18 -0.69 5.34
CA ALA A 41 1.03 -0.38 6.19
C ALA A 41 0.77 1.13 6.24
N ASP A 42 1.79 1.93 6.47
CA ASP A 42 1.64 3.39 6.54
C ASP A 42 1.30 3.99 5.17
N ALA A 43 1.84 3.46 4.06
CA ALA A 43 1.50 3.89 2.71
C ALA A 43 0.02 3.61 2.36
N VAL A 44 -0.50 2.45 2.77
CA VAL A 44 -1.93 2.11 2.57
C VAL A 44 -2.81 3.07 3.38
N LEU A 45 -2.53 3.26 4.67
CA LEU A 45 -3.31 4.18 5.51
C LEU A 45 -3.23 5.62 4.98
N PHE A 46 -2.04 6.11 4.66
CA PHE A 46 -1.86 7.46 4.16
C PHE A 46 -2.69 7.70 2.88
N SER A 47 -2.67 6.74 1.95
CA SER A 47 -3.42 6.86 0.70
C SER A 47 -4.93 6.85 0.94
N MET A 48 -5.44 5.95 1.81
CA MET A 48 -6.86 5.94 2.18
C MET A 48 -7.28 7.20 2.94
N HIS A 49 -6.46 7.67 3.88
CA HIS A 49 -6.75 8.86 4.69
C HIS A 49 -6.72 10.12 3.85
N SER A 50 -5.84 10.22 2.84
CA SER A 50 -5.83 11.34 1.90
C SER A 50 -7.16 11.44 1.14
N VAL A 51 -7.69 10.30 0.66
CA VAL A 51 -9.01 10.26 0.02
C VAL A 51 -10.12 10.60 1.02
N ARG A 52 -10.07 10.04 2.24
CA ARG A 52 -11.05 10.36 3.31
C ARG A 52 -11.07 11.86 3.64
N SER A 53 -9.91 12.49 3.78
CA SER A 53 -9.82 13.93 4.05
C SER A 53 -10.44 14.74 2.90
N TYR A 54 -10.22 14.32 1.65
CA TYR A 54 -10.88 14.91 0.50
C TYR A 54 -12.41 14.76 0.52
N GLU A 55 -12.91 13.56 0.83
CA GLU A 55 -14.34 13.28 1.00
C GLU A 55 -14.97 14.11 2.14
N GLN A 56 -14.18 14.49 3.15
CA GLN A 56 -14.58 15.33 4.27
C GLN A 56 -14.43 16.85 3.99
N GLY A 57 -14.00 17.24 2.79
CA GLY A 57 -13.96 18.63 2.34
C GLY A 57 -12.56 19.29 2.33
N THR A 58 -11.51 18.56 2.69
CA THR A 58 -10.12 19.06 2.59
C THR A 58 -9.60 18.90 1.16
N SER A 59 -9.25 19.98 0.47
CA SER A 59 -8.69 19.84 -0.88
C SER A 59 -7.31 19.15 -0.84
N TYR A 60 -6.97 18.43 -1.91
CA TYR A 60 -5.65 17.81 -2.03
C TYR A 60 -4.49 18.82 -1.99
N SER A 61 -4.72 20.05 -2.50
CA SER A 61 -3.75 21.13 -2.39
C SER A 61 -3.50 21.56 -0.94
N SER A 62 -4.52 21.51 -0.08
CA SER A 62 -4.34 21.78 1.36
C SER A 62 -3.52 20.67 2.02
N LEU A 63 -3.79 19.41 1.69
CA LEU A 63 -2.97 18.29 2.17
C LEU A 63 -1.51 18.43 1.72
N GLU A 64 -1.27 18.82 0.46
CA GLU A 64 0.08 19.04 -0.07
C GLU A 64 0.80 20.18 0.66
N ASN A 65 0.11 21.29 0.92
CA ASN A 65 0.68 22.40 1.70
C ASN A 65 1.01 21.99 3.15
N ASP A 66 0.19 21.15 3.78
CA ASP A 66 0.43 20.67 5.14
C ASP A 66 1.65 19.72 5.19
N LEU A 67 1.84 18.91 4.15
CA LEU A 67 3.04 18.07 3.99
C LEU A 67 4.30 18.91 3.80
N ASP A 68 4.24 19.96 2.98
CA ASP A 68 5.35 20.88 2.74
C ASP A 68 5.74 21.66 3.99
N ALA A 69 4.75 22.05 4.80
CA ALA A 69 4.96 22.65 6.12
C ALA A 69 5.63 21.66 7.10
N SER A 70 5.82 20.40 6.71
CA SER A 70 6.41 19.33 7.49
C SER A 70 5.71 19.17 8.83
N ASP A 71 4.37 19.22 8.84
CA ASP A 71 3.60 19.09 10.07
C ASP A 71 4.00 17.78 10.78
N VAL A 72 4.46 17.95 12.03
CA VAL A 72 4.93 16.87 12.91
C VAL A 72 3.87 15.77 13.02
N SER A 73 2.60 16.12 12.88
CA SER A 73 1.45 15.22 12.91
C SER A 73 1.55 14.12 11.84
N TYR A 74 1.96 14.43 10.60
CA TYR A 74 2.08 13.40 9.56
C TYR A 74 3.16 12.37 9.85
N ARG A 75 4.31 12.81 10.38
CA ARG A 75 5.38 11.89 10.79
C ARG A 75 5.04 11.07 12.03
N GLN A 76 4.13 11.57 12.87
CA GLN A 76 3.60 10.79 13.99
C GLN A 76 2.56 9.77 13.53
N LEU A 77 1.72 10.13 12.57
CA LEU A 77 0.67 9.25 12.03
C LEU A 77 1.23 8.16 11.10
N TYR A 78 2.28 8.46 10.34
CA TYR A 78 2.88 7.57 9.33
C TYR A 78 4.41 7.50 9.50
N PRO A 79 4.90 6.98 10.63
CA PRO A 79 6.32 7.04 11.01
C PRO A 79 7.26 6.30 10.06
N ALA A 80 6.76 5.34 9.26
CA ALA A 80 7.57 4.62 8.29
C ALA A 80 7.73 5.36 6.96
N LEU A 81 6.97 6.44 6.71
CA LEU A 81 7.04 7.21 5.48
C LEU A 81 7.89 8.46 5.63
N SER A 82 8.68 8.77 4.60
CA SER A 82 9.23 10.11 4.43
C SER A 82 8.16 11.06 3.87
N ILE A 83 8.35 12.37 4.05
CA ILE A 83 7.49 13.38 3.40
C ILE A 83 7.51 13.22 1.88
N ALA A 84 8.66 12.86 1.29
CA ALA A 84 8.76 12.59 -0.15
C ALA A 84 7.91 11.38 -0.60
N ASP A 85 7.82 10.33 0.23
CA ASP A 85 6.92 9.20 -0.03
C ASP A 85 5.46 9.66 0.01
N MET A 86 5.09 10.49 0.99
CA MET A 86 3.74 11.03 1.13
C MET A 86 3.34 11.89 -0.08
N HIS A 87 4.21 12.76 -0.58
CA HIS A 87 3.94 13.50 -1.83
C HIS A 87 3.75 12.56 -3.02
N THR A 88 4.57 11.52 -3.13
CA THR A 88 4.47 10.55 -4.23
C THR A 88 3.13 9.81 -4.19
N LEU A 89 2.71 9.35 -3.00
CA LEU A 89 1.44 8.67 -2.80
C LEU A 89 0.25 9.60 -3.03
N LEU A 90 0.30 10.83 -2.50
CA LEU A 90 -0.74 11.83 -2.69
C LEU A 90 -0.91 12.14 -4.18
N ASN A 91 0.19 12.34 -4.90
CA ASN A 91 0.17 12.59 -6.34
C ASN A 91 -0.43 11.42 -7.14
N ASP A 92 -0.17 10.17 -6.78
CA ASP A 92 -0.82 9.01 -7.43
C ASP A 92 -2.34 9.01 -7.19
N VAL A 93 -2.76 9.23 -5.94
CA VAL A 93 -4.19 9.30 -5.57
C VAL A 93 -4.90 10.41 -6.35
N THR A 94 -4.32 11.61 -6.41
CA THR A 94 -4.92 12.77 -7.07
C THR A 94 -4.97 12.61 -8.58
N THR A 95 -3.87 12.18 -9.20
CA THR A 95 -3.74 12.04 -10.66
C THR A 95 -4.72 11.01 -11.20
N HIS A 96 -4.97 9.93 -10.45
CA HIS A 96 -5.82 8.84 -10.89
C HIS A 96 -7.25 8.89 -10.32
N HIS A 97 -7.59 9.93 -9.54
CA HIS A 97 -8.89 10.08 -8.89
C HIS A 97 -9.35 8.81 -8.18
N ARG A 98 -8.43 8.16 -7.45
CA ARG A 98 -8.71 6.85 -6.87
C ARG A 98 -9.73 6.99 -5.73
N PRO A 99 -10.80 6.19 -5.73
CA PRO A 99 -11.63 6.06 -4.53
C PRO A 99 -10.85 5.33 -3.42
N ARG A 100 -11.35 5.42 -2.18
CA ARG A 100 -10.59 5.09 -0.97
C ARG A 100 -10.00 3.69 -1.00
N PHE A 101 -10.79 2.67 -1.30
CA PHE A 101 -10.30 1.29 -1.34
C PHE A 101 -9.42 1.01 -2.57
N ALA A 102 -9.73 1.59 -3.72
CA ALA A 102 -8.85 1.48 -4.89
C ALA A 102 -7.45 2.08 -4.65
N ALA A 103 -7.34 3.14 -3.84
CA ALA A 103 -6.06 3.68 -3.39
C ALA A 103 -5.28 2.64 -2.56
N ALA A 104 -5.94 1.98 -1.59
CA ALA A 104 -5.34 0.90 -0.82
C ALA A 104 -4.86 -0.26 -1.70
N GLN A 105 -5.71 -0.74 -2.62
CA GLN A 105 -5.38 -1.85 -3.53
C GLN A 105 -4.16 -1.54 -4.40
N THR A 106 -4.03 -0.30 -4.87
CA THR A 106 -2.89 0.13 -5.69
C THR A 106 -1.59 0.06 -4.89
N VAL A 107 -1.60 0.54 -3.63
CA VAL A 107 -0.43 0.47 -2.75
C VAL A 107 -0.07 -0.97 -2.40
N VAL A 108 -1.07 -1.81 -2.09
CA VAL A 108 -0.87 -3.25 -1.86
C VAL A 108 -0.22 -3.91 -3.07
N GLN A 109 -0.73 -3.65 -4.27
CA GLN A 109 -0.15 -4.17 -5.51
C GLN A 109 1.32 -3.74 -5.67
N ALA A 110 1.62 -2.47 -5.41
CA ALA A 110 2.99 -1.94 -5.47
C ALA A 110 3.91 -2.59 -4.41
N CYS A 111 3.41 -2.81 -3.20
CA CYS A 111 4.14 -3.47 -2.13
C CYS A 111 4.41 -4.96 -2.43
N ASN A 112 3.44 -5.67 -2.98
CA ASN A 112 3.62 -7.07 -3.38
C ASN A 112 4.66 -7.22 -4.50
N ALA A 113 4.73 -6.25 -5.41
CA ALA A 113 5.78 -6.18 -6.42
C ALA A 113 7.19 -5.90 -5.83
N ARG A 114 7.29 -5.47 -4.57
CA ARG A 114 8.54 -5.08 -3.87
C ARG A 114 8.99 -6.10 -2.82
N ASN A 115 8.65 -7.38 -3.02
CA ASN A 115 8.99 -8.53 -2.17
C ASN A 115 8.14 -8.73 -0.91
N HIS A 116 6.91 -8.21 -0.89
CA HIS A 116 5.91 -8.70 0.06
C HIS A 116 5.14 -9.83 -0.59
N ALA A 117 5.33 -11.06 -0.09
CA ALA A 117 4.48 -12.16 -0.53
C ALA A 117 3.03 -11.84 -0.12
N PRO A 118 2.04 -12.12 -0.98
CA PRO A 118 0.64 -12.01 -0.59
C PRO A 118 0.42 -12.78 0.72
N ALA A 119 -0.36 -12.20 1.62
CA ALA A 119 -0.85 -12.88 2.79
C ALA A 119 -1.56 -14.18 2.34
N PRO A 120 -1.53 -15.25 3.16
CA PRO A 120 -2.27 -16.46 2.85
C PRO A 120 -3.71 -16.12 2.50
N ASP A 121 -4.26 -16.78 1.47
CA ASP A 121 -5.64 -16.59 0.98
C ASP A 121 -6.67 -16.91 2.08
N TYR A 122 -6.82 -16.02 3.04
CA TYR A 122 -7.90 -16.02 4.00
C TYR A 122 -8.80 -14.85 3.66
N ALA A 123 -9.80 -15.15 2.83
CA ALA A 123 -10.94 -14.28 2.62
C ALA A 123 -12.06 -14.74 3.56
N PRO A 124 -12.30 -14.06 4.70
CA PRO A 124 -13.48 -14.32 5.50
C PRO A 124 -14.72 -14.36 4.59
N ALA A 125 -15.54 -15.41 4.72
CA ALA A 125 -16.65 -15.65 3.78
C ALA A 125 -17.61 -14.45 3.66
N TYR A 126 -17.73 -13.61 4.69
CA TYR A 126 -18.56 -12.40 4.67
C TYR A 126 -18.02 -11.27 3.78
N LEU A 127 -16.73 -11.31 3.40
CA LEU A 127 -16.12 -10.40 2.44
C LEU A 127 -16.33 -10.83 0.98
N SER A 128 -16.82 -12.05 0.77
CA SER A 128 -17.03 -12.60 -0.58
C SER A 128 -18.25 -12.01 -1.31
N SER A 129 -19.13 -11.34 -0.57
CA SER A 129 -20.27 -10.57 -1.09
C SER A 129 -19.81 -9.19 -1.57
N PRO A 130 -20.34 -8.68 -2.70
CA PRO A 130 -20.01 -7.34 -3.17
C PRO A 130 -20.36 -6.24 -2.14
N ARG A 131 -19.45 -5.29 -1.91
CA ARG A 131 -19.56 -4.15 -0.97
C ARG A 131 -19.18 -2.84 -1.66
N SER A 132 -19.58 -1.68 -1.13
CA SER A 132 -19.12 -0.40 -1.69
C SER A 132 -17.61 -0.22 -1.49
N ASP A 133 -16.99 0.65 -2.31
CA ASP A 133 -15.59 1.05 -2.12
C ASP A 133 -15.39 1.63 -0.71
N GLU A 134 -16.32 2.48 -0.25
CA GLU A 134 -16.31 3.04 1.09
C GLU A 134 -16.31 1.95 2.18
N TRP A 135 -17.16 0.93 2.05
CA TRP A 135 -17.21 -0.18 3.01
C TRP A 135 -15.89 -0.95 3.01
N CYS A 136 -15.35 -1.29 1.83
CA CYS A 136 -14.07 -2.01 1.74
C CYS A 136 -12.92 -1.19 2.32
N GLY A 137 -12.89 0.13 2.07
CA GLY A 137 -11.88 1.04 2.62
C GLY A 137 -11.95 1.13 4.14
N GLN A 138 -13.15 1.28 4.70
CA GLN A 138 -13.35 1.32 6.16
C GLN A 138 -13.05 -0.02 6.83
N ALA A 139 -13.44 -1.15 6.21
CA ALA A 139 -13.08 -2.48 6.71
C ALA A 139 -11.57 -2.71 6.72
N THR A 140 -10.87 -2.19 5.70
CA THR A 140 -9.40 -2.23 5.61
C THR A 140 -8.77 -1.41 6.74
N ASP A 141 -9.14 -0.14 6.87
CA ASP A 141 -8.65 0.77 7.95
C ASP A 141 -8.92 0.18 9.35
N PHE A 142 -10.15 -0.27 9.60
CA PHE A 142 -10.53 -0.91 10.85
C PHE A 142 -9.67 -2.15 11.15
N ALA A 143 -9.50 -3.06 10.19
CA ALA A 143 -8.69 -4.27 10.38
C ALA A 143 -7.20 -3.96 10.62
N MET A 144 -6.66 -2.95 9.95
CA MET A 144 -5.30 -2.46 10.19
C MET A 144 -5.16 -1.88 11.61
N GLY A 145 -6.12 -1.09 12.07
CA GLY A 145 -6.16 -0.58 13.44
C GLY A 145 -6.22 -1.70 14.48
N MET A 146 -7.07 -2.70 14.27
CA MET A 146 -7.19 -3.87 15.13
C MET A 146 -5.91 -4.71 15.16
N ALA A 147 -5.21 -4.84 14.02
CA ALA A 147 -3.91 -5.50 13.97
C ALA A 147 -2.87 -4.74 14.82
N GLY A 148 -2.87 -3.41 14.74
CA GLY A 148 -2.02 -2.57 15.59
C GLY A 148 -2.29 -2.74 17.09
N TYR A 149 -3.57 -2.79 17.50
CA TYR A 149 -3.93 -3.07 18.91
C TYR A 149 -3.48 -4.45 19.38
N ARG A 150 -3.64 -5.48 18.55
CA ARG A 150 -3.10 -6.81 18.86
C ARG A 150 -1.59 -6.78 19.05
N ASP A 151 -0.86 -6.10 18.16
CA ASP A 151 0.61 -6.06 18.18
C ASP A 151 1.15 -5.38 19.45
N ILE A 152 0.39 -4.46 20.06
CA ILE A 152 0.73 -3.86 21.38
C ILE A 152 0.14 -4.64 22.57
N GLY A 153 -0.40 -5.84 22.35
CA GLY A 153 -0.77 -6.80 23.39
C GLY A 153 -2.22 -6.72 23.88
N PHE A 154 -3.13 -6.06 23.16
CA PHE A 154 -4.55 -6.16 23.50
C PHE A 154 -5.04 -7.60 23.28
N PRO A 155 -5.89 -8.16 24.16
CA PRO A 155 -6.53 -9.46 23.92
C PRO A 155 -7.77 -9.37 23.02
N GLU A 156 -8.08 -10.45 22.31
CA GLU A 156 -9.23 -10.54 21.38
C GLU A 156 -10.53 -10.12 22.06
N LYS A 157 -10.81 -10.70 23.23
CA LYS A 157 -12.03 -10.45 24.00
C LYS A 157 -12.15 -9.01 24.46
N GLN A 158 -11.03 -8.32 24.69
CA GLN A 158 -11.06 -6.91 25.07
C GLN A 158 -11.46 -6.05 23.88
N MET A 159 -10.94 -6.35 22.68
CA MET A 159 -11.30 -5.58 21.48
C MET A 159 -12.73 -5.88 21.00
N GLU A 160 -13.18 -7.14 21.07
CA GLU A 160 -14.60 -7.48 20.83
C GLU A 160 -15.51 -6.72 21.80
N ALA A 161 -15.11 -6.60 23.07
CA ALA A 161 -15.85 -5.80 24.05
C ALA A 161 -15.81 -4.31 23.69
N SER A 162 -14.68 -3.76 23.23
CA SER A 162 -14.56 -2.36 22.79
C SER A 162 -15.53 -2.02 21.66
N VAL A 163 -15.82 -2.95 20.75
CA VAL A 163 -16.85 -2.77 19.71
C VAL A 163 -18.23 -2.50 20.32
N SER A 164 -18.54 -3.12 21.45
CA SER A 164 -19.83 -2.95 22.13
C SER A 164 -19.86 -1.77 23.12
N LEU A 165 -18.69 -1.26 23.54
CA LEU A 165 -18.59 -0.23 24.57
C LEU A 165 -18.84 1.19 24.02
N ASP A 166 -18.51 1.44 22.76
CA ASP A 166 -18.71 2.74 22.12
C ASP A 166 -19.20 2.62 20.67
N PRO A 167 -20.43 2.11 20.46
CA PRO A 167 -20.99 1.93 19.12
C PRO A 167 -21.25 3.26 18.41
N ASP A 168 -21.50 4.35 19.14
CA ASP A 168 -21.75 5.67 18.56
C ASP A 168 -20.46 6.25 17.96
N TRP A 169 -19.34 6.16 18.68
CA TRP A 169 -18.04 6.56 18.14
C TRP A 169 -17.62 5.71 16.93
N LEU A 170 -17.82 4.40 16.98
CA LEU A 170 -17.53 3.53 15.83
C LEU A 170 -18.40 3.87 14.63
N LYS A 171 -19.67 4.21 14.84
CA LYS A 171 -20.55 4.67 13.76
C LYS A 171 -20.12 6.02 13.17
N GLU A 172 -19.51 6.89 13.97
CA GLU A 172 -18.94 8.15 13.50
C GLU A 172 -17.66 7.94 12.67
N VAL A 173 -16.77 7.05 13.12
CA VAL A 173 -15.47 6.83 12.47
C VAL A 173 -15.57 5.89 11.27
N PHE A 174 -16.40 4.85 11.37
CA PHE A 174 -16.61 3.81 10.36
C PHE A 174 -18.10 3.69 9.99
N PRO A 175 -18.73 4.73 9.43
CA PRO A 175 -20.18 4.76 9.18
C PRO A 175 -20.70 3.70 8.21
N ALA A 176 -19.84 3.14 7.35
CA ALA A 176 -20.20 2.06 6.44
C ALA A 176 -20.21 0.69 7.13
N LEU A 177 -19.54 0.53 8.27
CA LEU A 177 -19.52 -0.71 9.03
C LEU A 177 -20.73 -0.80 9.99
N GLU A 178 -21.07 -2.04 10.32
CA GLU A 178 -22.03 -2.37 11.36
C GLU A 178 -21.32 -3.24 12.42
N GLY A 179 -21.81 -3.23 13.67
CA GLY A 179 -21.20 -3.99 14.77
C GLY A 179 -20.88 -5.47 14.46
N PRO A 180 -21.75 -6.20 13.71
CA PRO A 180 -21.42 -7.56 13.26
C PRO A 180 -20.25 -7.64 12.27
N ASP A 181 -20.06 -6.65 11.41
CA ASP A 181 -18.91 -6.57 10.48
C ASP A 181 -17.62 -6.34 11.29
N GLU A 182 -17.64 -5.38 12.22
CA GLU A 182 -16.51 -5.04 13.09
C GLU A 182 -16.06 -6.22 13.96
N THR A 183 -17.01 -6.89 14.61
CA THR A 183 -16.73 -8.09 15.43
C THR A 183 -16.07 -9.20 14.61
N ARG A 184 -16.54 -9.42 13.37
CA ARG A 184 -15.95 -10.42 12.48
C ARG A 184 -14.57 -10.02 11.96
N LEU A 185 -14.30 -8.72 11.78
CA LEU A 185 -12.98 -8.22 11.43
C LEU A 185 -11.99 -8.41 12.59
N VAL A 186 -12.40 -8.14 13.83
CA VAL A 186 -11.61 -8.43 15.04
C VAL A 186 -11.22 -9.91 15.09
N GLN A 187 -12.19 -10.81 14.94
CA GLN A 187 -11.96 -12.26 14.96
C GLN A 187 -10.99 -12.71 13.85
N ALA A 188 -11.13 -12.15 12.64
CA ALA A 188 -10.26 -12.46 11.51
C ALA A 188 -8.81 -12.03 11.80
N VAL A 189 -8.60 -10.80 12.29
CA VAL A 189 -7.28 -10.27 12.64
C VAL A 189 -6.60 -11.14 13.68
N TYR A 190 -7.33 -11.63 14.70
CA TYR A 190 -6.75 -12.46 15.76
C TYR A 190 -6.48 -13.87 15.32
N THR A 191 -7.48 -14.52 14.72
CA THR A 191 -7.38 -15.93 14.29
C THR A 191 -6.25 -16.11 13.29
N GLN A 192 -6.03 -15.13 12.40
CA GLN A 192 -5.01 -15.21 11.36
C GLN A 192 -3.66 -14.62 11.77
N GLY A 193 -3.57 -13.90 12.90
CA GLY A 193 -2.34 -13.23 13.29
C GLY A 193 -1.88 -12.15 12.29
N TRP A 194 -2.80 -11.50 11.58
CA TRP A 194 -2.50 -10.47 10.58
C TRP A 194 -1.76 -9.25 11.15
N SER A 195 -0.55 -8.95 10.70
CA SER A 195 0.04 -7.61 10.90
C SER A 195 -0.81 -6.53 10.22
N ARG A 196 -0.52 -5.25 10.49
CA ARG A 196 -1.19 -4.12 9.82
C ARG A 196 -1.20 -4.27 8.30
N TYR A 197 -0.04 -4.56 7.69
CA TYR A 197 0.02 -4.76 6.25
C TYR A 197 -0.67 -6.06 5.79
N ALA A 198 -0.56 -7.16 6.55
CA ALA A 198 -1.24 -8.40 6.18
C ALA A 198 -2.77 -8.25 6.20
N ALA A 199 -3.32 -7.43 7.11
CA ALA A 199 -4.74 -7.07 7.09
C ALA A 199 -5.09 -6.30 5.82
N ALA A 200 -4.32 -5.26 5.48
CA ALA A 200 -4.52 -4.50 4.25
C ALA A 200 -4.50 -5.38 2.99
N ASP A 201 -3.49 -6.23 2.89
CA ASP A 201 -3.31 -7.14 1.77
C ASP A 201 -4.44 -8.17 1.66
N ALA A 202 -4.83 -8.78 2.79
CA ALA A 202 -5.93 -9.73 2.81
C ALA A 202 -7.26 -9.09 2.37
N LEU A 203 -7.58 -7.89 2.87
CA LEU A 203 -8.79 -7.17 2.45
C LEU A 203 -8.73 -6.72 0.99
N ALA A 204 -7.58 -6.27 0.51
CA ALA A 204 -7.37 -5.87 -0.89
C ALA A 204 -7.69 -7.00 -1.89
N HIS A 205 -7.44 -8.25 -1.49
CA HIS A 205 -7.73 -9.45 -2.29
C HIS A 205 -9.15 -10.01 -2.04
N ALA A 206 -9.63 -9.95 -0.80
CA ALA A 206 -10.89 -10.57 -0.40
C ALA A 206 -12.12 -9.72 -0.72
N CYS A 207 -12.04 -8.39 -0.57
CA CYS A 207 -13.20 -7.51 -0.71
C CYS A 207 -13.55 -7.31 -2.18
N LYS A 208 -14.78 -7.68 -2.56
CA LYS A 208 -15.30 -7.42 -3.90
C LYS A 208 -16.04 -6.09 -3.90
N VAL A 209 -15.55 -5.11 -4.65
CA VAL A 209 -16.25 -3.83 -4.82
C VAL A 209 -17.45 -4.02 -5.75
N SER A 210 -18.63 -3.58 -5.33
CA SER A 210 -19.81 -3.49 -6.19
C SER A 210 -19.59 -2.40 -7.23
N VAL A 211 -19.76 -2.74 -8.51
CA VAL A 211 -19.72 -1.77 -9.61
C VAL A 211 -21.02 -0.97 -9.57
N SER A 212 -21.17 -0.09 -8.58
CA SER A 212 -22.23 0.92 -8.60
C SER A 212 -21.69 2.13 -9.34
N THR A 213 -22.38 2.48 -10.41
CA THR A 213 -22.13 3.55 -11.38
C THR A 213 -21.44 4.79 -10.80
N ALA A 214 -20.23 5.05 -11.27
CA ALA A 214 -19.51 6.32 -11.33
C ALA A 214 -19.83 7.38 -10.25
N MET A 215 -18.90 7.52 -9.32
CA MET A 215 -18.68 8.76 -8.56
C MET A 215 -18.45 9.90 -9.56
N GLN A 216 -19.49 10.71 -9.78
CA GLN A 216 -19.37 11.97 -10.49
C GLN A 216 -18.62 12.93 -9.56
N PRO A 217 -17.52 13.57 -10.00
CA PRO A 217 -16.78 14.49 -9.14
C PRO A 217 -17.70 15.64 -8.70
N PRO A 218 -17.54 16.15 -7.45
CA PRO A 218 -18.27 17.32 -7.02
C PRO A 218 -17.96 18.50 -7.95
N SER A 219 -19.01 19.13 -8.44
CA SER A 219 -19.00 20.31 -9.31
C SER A 219 -18.51 21.56 -8.59
#